data_AF-A0A7S3IP77-F1
#
_entry.id   AF-A0A7S3IP77-F1
#
_cell.length_a   1.000
_cell.length_b   1.000
_cell.length_c   1.000
_cell.angle_alpha   90.00
_cell.angle_beta   90.00
_cell.angle_gamma   90.00
#
_symmetry.space_group_name_H-M   'P 1'
#
loop_
_entity.id
_entity.type
_entity.pdbx_description
1 polymer ?
#
loop_
_entity_poly.entity_id
_entity_poly.type
_entity_poly.pdbx_seq_one_letter_code
_entity_poly.pdbx_strand_id
1 'polypeptide(L)'
;MDSLSSSFSSSDFKYKLSIITAKGSVQADMSHMTIKTVLSFTTQAMPDGRLLPAFNVEVEELDIPKDHIKIHIHGNVVAKIADAFSKLFKCPIRKQIIKDLKKILTEQLPPRLNKFIADHDGHTELYPGLDLDWSVPAAPCITDKLMQFAVKGLFFPANGTEVEPPVAPPVMPFYDANEPSKFQSFVSEYLVDSLFDAVLKVYTFQ
;
A
#
# COMPACT_ATOMS: atom_id res chain seq x y z
N MET A 1 3.40 20.16 -10.44
CA MET A 1 2.36 19.24 -9.94
C MET A 1 2.23 18.14 -10.97
N ASP A 2 2.55 16.92 -10.59
CA ASP A 2 2.48 15.79 -11.50
C ASP A 2 1.01 15.44 -11.72
N SER A 3 0.52 15.67 -12.94
CA SER A 3 -0.86 15.35 -13.31
C SER A 3 -0.96 13.90 -13.70
N LEU A 4 -1.79 13.12 -13.01
CA LEU A 4 -2.07 11.75 -13.42
C LEU A 4 -2.95 11.75 -14.69
N SER A 5 -2.61 10.86 -15.62
CA SER A 5 -3.37 10.62 -16.84
C SER A 5 -3.65 9.13 -17.02
N SER A 6 -4.80 8.80 -17.60
CA SER A 6 -5.18 7.42 -17.88
C SER A 6 -6.01 7.34 -19.15
N SER A 7 -5.91 6.23 -19.86
CA SER A 7 -6.64 5.96 -21.09
C SER A 7 -7.31 4.59 -21.01
N PHE A 8 -8.58 4.53 -21.38
CA PHE A 8 -9.39 3.32 -21.39
C PHE A 8 -9.94 3.10 -22.79
N SER A 9 -9.73 1.94 -23.37
CA SER A 9 -10.24 1.60 -24.71
C SER A 9 -11.13 0.36 -24.67
N SER A 10 -12.20 0.37 -25.46
CA SER A 10 -13.04 -0.79 -25.74
C SER A 10 -13.34 -0.89 -27.22
N SER A 11 -13.16 -2.08 -27.79
CA SER A 11 -13.52 -2.43 -29.18
C SER A 11 -15.02 -2.63 -29.39
N ASP A 12 -15.80 -2.71 -28.32
CA ASP A 12 -17.17 -3.22 -28.32
C ASP A 12 -18.18 -2.16 -27.87
N PHE A 13 -18.16 -1.01 -28.52
CA PHE A 13 -19.18 0.02 -28.34
C PHE A 13 -20.44 -0.32 -29.13
N LYS A 14 -21.59 -0.34 -28.44
CA LYS A 14 -22.91 -0.48 -29.06
C LYS A 14 -23.92 0.44 -28.40
N TYR A 15 -24.57 1.29 -29.18
CA TYR A 15 -25.62 2.20 -28.71
C TYR A 15 -26.82 2.16 -29.64
N LYS A 16 -28.03 1.99 -29.10
CA LYS A 16 -29.27 1.95 -29.88
C LYS A 16 -30.10 3.19 -29.56
N LEU A 17 -30.34 4.02 -30.57
CA LEU A 17 -31.24 5.17 -30.51
C LEU A 17 -32.40 4.93 -31.48
N SER A 18 -33.57 4.58 -30.95
CA SER A 18 -34.75 4.19 -31.75
C SER A 18 -34.40 3.07 -32.76
N ILE A 19 -34.53 3.33 -34.07
CA ILE A 19 -34.21 2.39 -35.16
C ILE A 19 -32.73 2.32 -35.52
N ILE A 20 -31.90 3.26 -35.04
CA ILE A 20 -30.48 3.34 -35.40
C ILE A 20 -29.65 2.63 -34.33
N THR A 21 -28.82 1.67 -34.76
CA THR A 21 -27.82 1.03 -33.90
C THR A 21 -26.43 1.48 -34.34
N ALA A 22 -25.73 2.22 -33.47
CA ALA A 22 -24.32 2.53 -33.63
C ALA A 22 -23.48 1.39 -33.06
N LYS A 23 -22.44 1.01 -33.78
CA LYS A 23 -21.42 0.05 -33.37
C LYS A 23 -20.04 0.63 -33.65
N GLY A 24 -19.05 0.27 -32.84
CA GLY A 24 -17.67 0.68 -33.07
C GLY A 24 -16.81 0.52 -31.83
N SER A 25 -15.83 1.40 -31.65
CA SER A 25 -14.96 1.43 -30.48
C SER A 25 -15.08 2.74 -29.73
N VAL A 26 -14.77 2.71 -28.43
CA VAL A 26 -14.71 3.89 -27.57
C VAL A 26 -13.37 3.95 -26.86
N GLN A 27 -12.77 5.11 -26.83
CA GLN A 27 -11.61 5.43 -26.00
C GLN A 27 -11.95 6.61 -25.10
N ALA A 28 -11.66 6.51 -23.81
CA ALA A 28 -11.83 7.56 -22.83
C ALA A 28 -10.46 7.92 -22.25
N ASP A 29 -10.01 9.14 -22.52
CA ASP A 29 -8.78 9.70 -21.97
C ASP A 29 -9.11 10.66 -20.84
N MET A 30 -8.38 10.53 -19.75
CA MET A 30 -8.48 11.39 -18.58
C MET A 30 -7.13 11.97 -18.28
N SER A 31 -7.12 13.24 -17.88
CA SER A 31 -5.90 13.96 -17.50
C SER A 31 -6.16 14.83 -16.29
N HIS A 32 -5.11 15.34 -15.67
CA HIS A 32 -5.21 16.27 -14.53
C HIS A 32 -6.02 15.70 -13.37
N MET A 33 -5.89 14.38 -13.16
CA MET A 33 -6.47 13.75 -11.98
C MET A 33 -5.64 14.13 -10.76
N THR A 34 -6.33 14.57 -9.70
CA THR A 34 -5.71 14.88 -8.41
C THR A 34 -6.13 13.81 -7.41
N ILE A 35 -5.14 13.21 -6.75
CA ILE A 35 -5.35 12.27 -5.66
C ILE A 35 -4.50 12.72 -4.48
N LYS A 36 -5.15 13.05 -3.37
CA LYS A 36 -4.52 13.38 -2.10
C LYS A 36 -4.97 12.35 -1.07
N THR A 37 -4.01 11.60 -0.55
CA THR A 37 -4.24 10.54 0.44
C THR A 37 -3.38 10.76 1.65
N VAL A 38 -3.92 10.40 2.81
CA VAL A 38 -3.16 10.28 4.07
C VAL A 38 -2.95 8.81 4.34
N LEU A 39 -1.68 8.41 4.45
CA LEU A 39 -1.29 7.09 4.90
C LEU A 39 -0.98 7.16 6.39
N SER A 40 -1.71 6.39 7.18
CA SER A 40 -1.53 6.28 8.63
C SER A 40 -0.94 4.93 8.96
N PHE A 41 0.01 4.91 9.91
CA PHE A 41 0.64 3.69 10.39
C PHE A 41 0.12 3.37 11.79
N THR A 42 -0.20 2.11 12.04
CA THR A 42 -0.77 1.62 13.30
C THR A 42 -0.26 0.19 13.55
N THR A 43 -0.87 -0.52 14.50
CA THR A 43 -0.63 -1.93 14.77
C THR A 43 -1.88 -2.78 14.54
N GLN A 44 -1.68 -4.03 14.15
CA GLN A 44 -2.69 -5.09 14.20
C GLN A 44 -2.27 -6.15 15.21
N ALA A 45 -3.20 -6.62 16.03
CA ALA A 45 -2.95 -7.67 17.01
C ALA A 45 -3.15 -9.04 16.38
N MET A 46 -2.21 -9.95 16.64
CA MET A 46 -2.25 -11.34 16.24
C MET A 46 -2.93 -12.20 17.32
N PRO A 47 -3.42 -13.41 17.00
CA PRO A 47 -4.09 -14.29 17.97
C PRO A 47 -3.23 -14.66 19.18
N ASP A 48 -1.91 -14.64 19.04
CA ASP A 48 -0.92 -14.95 20.08
C ASP A 48 -0.53 -13.73 20.95
N GLY A 49 -1.10 -12.55 20.67
CA GLY A 49 -0.83 -11.31 21.38
C GLY A 49 0.32 -10.48 20.82
N ARG A 50 1.04 -10.95 19.78
CA ARG A 50 2.02 -10.12 19.07
C ARG A 50 1.33 -8.98 18.34
N LEU A 51 2.04 -7.88 18.17
CA LEU A 51 1.60 -6.73 17.39
C LEU A 51 2.44 -6.63 16.12
N LEU A 52 1.77 -6.53 14.98
CA LEU A 52 2.42 -6.28 13.69
C LEU A 52 2.11 -4.87 13.21
N PRO A 53 2.96 -4.27 12.36
CA PRO A 53 2.61 -3.06 11.65
C PRO A 53 1.30 -3.23 10.89
N ALA A 54 0.55 -2.14 10.78
CA ALA A 54 -0.63 -2.06 9.94
C ALA A 54 -0.73 -0.66 9.34
N PHE A 55 -1.44 -0.59 8.22
CA PHE A 55 -1.65 0.64 7.47
C PHE A 55 -3.14 0.96 7.40
N ASN A 56 -3.43 2.25 7.38
CA ASN A 56 -4.73 2.81 7.04
C ASN A 56 -4.54 3.88 5.97
N VAL A 57 -5.52 4.02 5.09
CA VAL A 57 -5.50 5.02 4.03
C VAL A 57 -6.78 5.83 4.07
N GLU A 58 -6.63 7.13 4.15
CA GLU A 58 -7.71 8.09 4.02
C GLU A 58 -7.54 8.87 2.72
N VAL A 59 -8.65 9.13 2.03
CA VAL A 59 -8.66 9.95 0.80
C VAL A 59 -9.17 11.33 1.18
N GLU A 60 -8.27 12.31 1.21
CA GLU A 60 -8.60 13.71 1.48
C GLU A 60 -9.21 14.39 0.24
N GLU A 61 -8.59 14.16 -0.91
CA GLU A 61 -9.02 14.74 -2.18
C GLU A 61 -8.91 13.70 -3.29
N LEU A 62 -9.96 13.60 -4.10
CA LEU A 62 -9.95 12.79 -5.30
C LEU A 62 -10.83 13.49 -6.34
N ASP A 63 -10.18 14.14 -7.30
CA ASP A 63 -10.86 14.88 -8.34
C ASP A 63 -10.36 14.50 -9.75
N ILE A 64 -11.31 14.54 -10.68
CA ILE A 64 -11.08 14.36 -12.11
C ILE A 64 -11.86 15.46 -12.81
N PRO A 65 -11.23 16.53 -13.31
CA PRO A 65 -11.95 17.63 -13.94
C PRO A 65 -12.79 17.14 -15.13
N LYS A 66 -14.06 17.55 -15.21
CA LYS A 66 -15.02 17.02 -16.20
C LYS A 66 -14.63 17.34 -17.65
N ASP A 67 -14.05 18.51 -17.85
CA ASP A 67 -13.50 19.03 -19.09
C ASP A 67 -12.21 18.31 -19.51
N HIS A 68 -11.55 17.64 -18.58
CA HIS A 68 -10.37 16.82 -18.82
C HIS A 68 -10.66 15.35 -19.12
N ILE A 69 -11.94 14.98 -19.25
CA ILE A 69 -12.38 13.68 -19.78
C ILE A 69 -12.67 13.86 -21.27
N LYS A 70 -11.91 13.18 -22.12
CA LYS A 70 -12.12 13.14 -23.58
C LYS A 70 -12.63 11.76 -23.96
N ILE A 71 -13.72 11.71 -24.71
CA ILE A 71 -14.31 10.45 -25.18
C ILE A 71 -14.24 10.47 -26.70
N HIS A 72 -13.47 9.54 -27.25
CA HIS A 72 -13.31 9.30 -28.67
C HIS A 72 -14.16 8.09 -29.04
N ILE A 73 -15.13 8.26 -29.94
CA ILE A 73 -15.92 7.16 -30.50
C ILE A 73 -15.52 7.00 -31.95
N HIS A 74 -15.23 5.77 -32.38
CA HIS A 74 -14.93 5.45 -33.76
C HIS A 74 -16.03 4.53 -34.30
N GLY A 75 -16.42 4.69 -35.57
CA GLY A 75 -17.49 3.89 -36.18
C GLY A 75 -18.21 4.57 -37.33
N ASN A 76 -19.37 4.06 -37.70
CA ASN A 76 -20.15 4.50 -38.86
C ASN A 76 -21.18 5.61 -38.55
N VAL A 77 -21.49 5.89 -37.28
CA VAL A 77 -22.51 6.89 -36.86
C VAL A 77 -21.97 7.81 -35.76
N VAL A 78 -20.81 8.44 -36.01
CA VAL A 78 -19.94 8.95 -34.94
C VAL A 78 -20.33 10.32 -34.39
N ALA A 79 -20.48 11.35 -35.23
CA ALA A 79 -20.46 12.74 -34.74
C ALA A 79 -21.63 13.09 -33.78
N LYS A 80 -22.87 12.76 -34.14
CA LYS A 80 -24.05 13.10 -33.30
C LYS A 80 -24.16 12.25 -32.04
N ILE A 81 -23.72 10.98 -32.12
CA ILE A 81 -23.78 10.05 -30.99
C ILE A 81 -22.64 10.34 -30.02
N ALA A 82 -21.44 10.69 -30.50
CA ALA A 82 -20.31 11.07 -29.67
C ALA A 82 -20.62 12.30 -28.82
N ASP A 83 -21.22 13.35 -29.39
CA ASP A 83 -21.59 14.55 -28.65
C ASP A 83 -22.65 14.28 -27.57
N ALA A 84 -23.71 13.54 -27.93
CA ALA A 84 -24.77 13.18 -26.99
C ALA A 84 -24.25 12.26 -25.87
N PHE A 85 -23.46 11.25 -26.24
CA PHE A 85 -22.85 10.31 -25.30
C PHE A 85 -21.89 11.03 -24.35
N SER A 86 -21.00 11.86 -24.89
CA SER A 86 -20.05 12.66 -24.12
C SER A 86 -20.77 13.55 -23.10
N LYS A 87 -21.83 14.26 -23.50
CA LYS A 87 -22.59 15.12 -22.58
C LYS A 87 -23.34 14.33 -21.49
N LEU A 88 -23.94 13.19 -21.85
CA LEU A 88 -24.76 12.40 -20.91
C LEU A 88 -23.91 11.58 -19.94
N PHE A 89 -22.81 10.99 -20.40
CA PHE A 89 -22.08 9.98 -19.65
C PHE A 89 -20.80 10.48 -18.98
N LYS A 90 -20.25 11.65 -19.34
CA LYS A 90 -19.06 12.23 -18.66
C LYS A 90 -19.22 12.32 -17.15
N CYS A 91 -20.36 12.85 -16.68
CA CYS A 91 -20.60 13.00 -15.24
C CYS A 91 -20.78 11.64 -14.53
N PRO A 92 -21.63 10.72 -15.02
CA PRO A 92 -21.72 9.36 -14.47
C PRO A 92 -20.38 8.60 -14.45
N ILE A 93 -19.63 8.59 -15.56
CA ILE A 93 -18.33 7.92 -15.67
C ILE A 93 -17.36 8.50 -14.65
N ARG A 94 -17.22 9.83 -14.58
CA ARG A 94 -16.41 10.51 -13.57
C ARG A 94 -16.77 10.06 -12.15
N LYS A 95 -18.06 10.10 -11.80
CA LYS A 95 -18.53 9.73 -10.46
C LYS A 95 -18.21 8.27 -10.14
N GLN A 96 -18.39 7.38 -11.11
CA GLN A 96 -18.10 5.96 -10.92
C GLN A 96 -16.60 5.71 -10.72
N ILE A 97 -15.74 6.34 -11.52
CA ILE A 97 -14.28 6.22 -11.39
C ILE A 97 -13.81 6.76 -10.04
N ILE A 98 -14.28 7.95 -9.62
CA ILE A 98 -13.97 8.51 -8.30
C ILE A 98 -14.42 7.57 -7.18
N LYS A 99 -15.64 7.01 -7.30
CA LYS A 99 -16.17 6.05 -6.33
C LYS A 99 -15.30 4.79 -6.25
N ASP A 100 -14.93 4.23 -7.39
CA ASP A 100 -14.15 2.98 -7.45
C ASP A 100 -12.72 3.18 -6.97
N LEU A 101 -12.07 4.29 -7.35
CA LEU A 101 -10.75 4.65 -6.82
C LEU A 101 -10.79 4.86 -5.31
N LYS A 102 -11.78 5.60 -4.78
CA LYS A 102 -11.95 5.77 -3.34
C LYS A 102 -12.12 4.40 -2.65
N LYS A 103 -12.99 3.55 -3.20
CA LYS A 103 -13.20 2.18 -2.69
C LYS A 103 -11.91 1.37 -2.67
N ILE A 104 -11.13 1.39 -3.76
CA ILE A 104 -9.87 0.66 -3.83
C ILE A 104 -8.90 1.17 -2.77
N LEU A 105 -8.73 2.49 -2.68
CA LEU A 105 -7.78 3.12 -1.76
C LEU A 105 -8.15 2.91 -0.29
N THR A 106 -9.42 3.00 0.08
CA THR A 106 -9.83 2.94 1.50
C THR A 106 -10.32 1.58 1.96
N GLU A 107 -10.93 0.77 1.08
CA GLU A 107 -11.56 -0.50 1.47
C GLU A 107 -10.79 -1.74 1.00
N GLN A 108 -9.93 -1.64 -0.02
CA GLN A 108 -9.23 -2.81 -0.56
C GLN A 108 -7.74 -2.79 -0.27
N LEU A 109 -7.09 -1.63 -0.41
CA LEU A 109 -5.65 -1.52 -0.25
C LEU A 109 -5.21 -1.81 1.20
N PRO A 110 -5.78 -1.18 2.26
CA PRO A 110 -5.33 -1.45 3.62
C PRO A 110 -5.53 -2.92 4.03
N PRO A 111 -6.70 -3.56 3.82
CA PRO A 111 -6.86 -4.98 4.15
C PRO A 111 -5.89 -5.89 3.40
N ARG A 112 -5.54 -5.59 2.14
CA ARG A 112 -4.56 -6.39 1.39
C ARG A 112 -3.15 -6.25 1.95
N LEU A 113 -2.70 -5.03 2.24
CA LEU A 113 -1.39 -4.79 2.84
C LEU A 113 -1.29 -5.40 4.25
N ASN A 114 -2.32 -5.21 5.06
CA ASN A 114 -2.35 -5.74 6.42
C ASN A 114 -2.42 -7.27 6.41
N LYS A 115 -3.17 -7.87 5.48
CA LYS A 115 -3.16 -9.32 5.27
C LYS A 115 -1.78 -9.82 4.82
N PHE A 116 -1.12 -9.14 3.89
CA PHE A 116 0.23 -9.51 3.46
C PHE A 116 1.21 -9.53 4.65
N ILE A 117 1.14 -8.52 5.53
CA ILE A 117 1.95 -8.49 6.77
C ILE A 117 1.59 -9.66 7.69
N ALA A 118 0.30 -9.90 7.92
CA ALA A 118 -0.18 -10.97 8.80
C ALA A 118 0.16 -12.37 8.27
N ASP A 119 0.18 -12.55 6.95
CA ASP A 119 0.54 -13.82 6.31
C ASP A 119 2.04 -14.17 6.52
N HIS A 120 2.89 -13.21 6.93
CA HIS A 120 4.28 -13.46 7.35
C HIS A 120 4.43 -13.66 8.87
N ASP A 121 3.33 -13.61 9.62
CA ASP A 121 3.29 -13.89 11.06
C ASP A 121 4.34 -13.12 11.89
N GLY A 122 4.73 -11.92 11.43
CA GLY A 122 5.70 -11.07 12.10
C GLY A 122 7.16 -11.52 12.05
N HIS A 123 7.48 -12.56 11.28
CA HIS A 123 8.85 -13.00 11.09
C HIS A 123 9.18 -13.23 9.62
N THR A 124 10.46 -13.25 9.28
CA THR A 124 10.92 -13.54 7.92
C THR A 124 12.30 -14.19 7.96
N GLU A 125 12.49 -15.20 7.12
CA GLU A 125 13.78 -15.83 6.90
C GLU A 125 14.70 -14.84 6.18
N LEU A 126 15.67 -14.26 6.90
CA LEU A 126 16.64 -13.34 6.32
C LEU A 126 17.87 -14.07 5.77
N TYR A 127 18.19 -15.22 6.36
CA TYR A 127 19.26 -16.11 5.94
C TYR A 127 18.77 -17.56 6.07
N PRO A 128 19.30 -18.51 5.28
CA PRO A 128 18.86 -19.90 5.36
C PRO A 128 18.85 -20.44 6.79
N GLY A 129 17.71 -20.94 7.24
CA GLY A 129 17.50 -21.46 8.59
C GLY A 129 17.42 -20.41 9.71
N LEU A 130 17.45 -19.11 9.40
CA LEU A 130 17.42 -18.02 10.39
C LEU A 130 16.28 -17.05 10.09
N ASP A 131 15.29 -17.05 10.98
CA ASP A 131 14.19 -16.10 10.98
C ASP A 131 14.51 -14.88 11.86
N LEU A 132 14.04 -13.72 11.43
CA LEU A 132 14.00 -12.50 12.23
C LEU A 132 12.55 -12.19 12.61
N ASP A 133 12.25 -12.10 13.90
CA ASP A 133 11.01 -11.51 14.43
C ASP A 133 11.11 -9.98 14.37
N TRP A 134 10.27 -9.40 13.52
CA TRP A 134 10.11 -7.96 13.31
C TRP A 134 8.76 -7.43 13.81
N SER A 135 8.08 -8.17 14.69
CA SER A 135 6.94 -7.65 15.45
C SER A 135 7.29 -6.34 16.14
N VAL A 136 6.29 -5.49 16.32
CA VAL A 136 6.48 -4.13 16.84
C VAL A 136 5.97 -4.04 18.28
N PRO A 137 6.68 -3.38 19.21
CA PRO A 137 6.21 -3.25 20.58
C PRO A 137 5.09 -2.21 20.72
N ALA A 138 4.97 -1.29 19.76
CA ALA A 138 3.99 -0.21 19.75
C ALA A 138 3.78 0.32 18.33
N ALA A 139 2.72 1.13 18.14
CA ALA A 139 2.48 1.83 16.88
C ALA A 139 3.61 2.83 16.55
N PRO A 140 3.95 3.01 15.26
CA PRO A 140 4.88 4.04 14.83
C PRO A 140 4.46 5.43 15.31
N CYS A 141 5.44 6.23 15.74
CA CYS A 141 5.24 7.64 16.06
C CYS A 141 5.59 8.48 14.83
N ILE A 142 4.63 9.28 14.37
CA ILE A 142 4.77 10.16 13.21
C ILE A 142 4.57 11.60 13.67
N THR A 143 5.54 12.45 13.35
CA THR A 143 5.50 13.90 13.58
C THR A 143 5.60 14.64 12.25
N ASP A 144 5.61 15.97 12.29
CA ASP A 144 5.87 16.82 11.13
C ASP A 144 7.28 16.64 10.55
N LYS A 145 8.20 16.05 11.31
CA LYS A 145 9.63 15.92 10.94
C LYS A 145 10.12 14.49 10.80
N LEU A 146 9.54 13.57 11.57
CA LEU A 146 10.09 12.22 11.75
C LEU A 146 8.99 11.17 11.70
N MET A 147 9.34 10.02 11.13
CA MET A 147 8.62 8.77 11.30
C MET A 147 9.56 7.81 12.01
N GLN A 148 9.15 7.29 13.17
CA GLN A 148 9.97 6.41 13.99
C GLN A 148 9.17 5.22 14.50
N PHE A 149 9.77 4.04 14.51
CA PHE A 149 9.19 2.81 15.03
C PHE A 149 10.29 1.86 15.47
N ALA A 150 9.94 0.92 16.34
CA ALA A 150 10.82 -0.14 16.81
C ALA A 150 10.30 -1.47 16.30
N VAL A 151 11.20 -2.42 16.15
CA VAL A 151 10.90 -3.84 15.96
C VAL A 151 11.54 -4.61 17.11
N LYS A 152 11.02 -5.79 17.42
CA LYS A 152 11.56 -6.68 18.46
C LYS A 152 13.02 -7.04 18.15
N GLY A 153 13.30 -7.42 16.89
CA GLY A 153 14.66 -7.64 16.42
C GLY A 153 15.29 -8.90 17.02
N LEU A 154 14.54 -10.00 17.06
CA LEU A 154 14.98 -11.28 17.63
C LEU A 154 15.26 -12.28 16.50
N PHE A 155 16.49 -12.77 16.39
CA PHE A 155 16.82 -13.88 15.51
C PHE A 155 16.57 -15.23 16.18
N PHE A 156 16.05 -16.20 15.43
CA PHE A 156 15.83 -17.56 15.89
C PHE A 156 15.92 -18.58 14.73
N PRO A 157 16.13 -19.88 15.02
CA PRO A 157 16.12 -20.92 13.98
C PRO A 157 14.73 -21.02 13.31
N ALA A 158 14.65 -21.05 11.98
CA ALA A 158 13.39 -20.99 11.22
C ALA A 158 12.38 -22.14 11.50
N ASN A 159 12.84 -23.26 12.09
CA ASN A 159 11.98 -24.37 12.53
C ASN A 159 12.00 -24.56 14.06
N GLY A 160 12.55 -23.58 14.78
CA GLY A 160 12.70 -23.59 16.22
C GLY A 160 11.61 -22.76 16.91
N THR A 161 11.60 -22.84 18.24
CA THR A 161 10.84 -21.91 19.07
C THR A 161 11.64 -20.61 19.20
N GLU A 162 10.96 -19.46 19.21
CA GLU A 162 11.58 -18.20 19.61
C GLU A 162 12.16 -18.35 21.02
N VAL A 163 13.46 -18.12 21.17
CA VAL A 163 14.15 -18.14 22.46
C VAL A 163 14.74 -16.76 22.68
N GLU A 164 14.21 -16.07 23.68
CA GLU A 164 14.75 -14.80 24.16
C GLU A 164 16.19 -14.99 24.68
N PRO A 165 17.16 -14.16 24.26
CA PRO A 165 18.47 -14.07 24.89
C PRO A 165 18.35 -13.80 26.39
N PRO A 166 19.33 -14.20 27.20
CA PRO A 166 19.35 -13.92 28.64
C PRO A 166 19.53 -12.43 28.96
N VAL A 167 19.89 -11.62 27.95
CA VAL A 167 20.06 -10.16 28.06
C VAL A 167 18.71 -9.50 27.74
N ALA A 168 18.27 -8.57 28.58
CA ALA A 168 17.07 -7.79 28.30
C ALA A 168 17.32 -6.77 27.18
N PRO A 169 16.34 -6.49 26.29
CA PRO A 169 16.46 -5.43 25.30
C PRO A 169 16.75 -4.07 25.96
N PRO A 170 17.79 -3.34 25.52
CA PRO A 170 18.05 -1.99 26.03
C PRO A 170 17.00 -1.00 25.50
N VAL A 171 16.81 0.09 26.23
CA VAL A 171 16.04 1.24 25.71
C VAL A 171 16.89 1.96 24.68
N MET A 172 16.52 1.85 23.41
CA MET A 172 17.22 2.49 22.31
C MET A 172 16.62 3.86 21.99
N PRO A 173 17.44 4.85 21.60
CA PRO A 173 16.92 6.07 21.01
C PRO A 173 16.28 5.76 19.65
N PHE A 174 15.27 6.55 19.29
CA PHE A 174 14.63 6.47 17.98
C PHE A 174 15.20 7.49 16.97
N TYR A 175 15.94 8.48 17.47
CA TYR A 175 16.47 9.58 16.69
C TYR A 175 17.60 10.28 17.46
N ASP A 176 18.68 10.61 16.76
CA ASP A 176 19.74 11.50 17.23
C ASP A 176 19.69 12.81 16.43
N ALA A 177 19.43 13.91 17.14
CA ALA A 177 19.34 15.25 16.56
C ALA A 177 20.69 15.83 16.10
N ASN A 178 21.80 15.25 16.57
CA ASN A 178 23.14 15.68 16.19
C ASN A 178 23.62 15.01 14.90
N GLU A 179 22.94 13.94 14.48
CA GLU A 179 23.26 13.22 13.27
C GLU A 179 22.40 13.74 12.10
N PRO A 180 23.01 14.34 11.05
CA PRO A 180 22.28 14.95 9.93
C PRO A 180 21.65 13.92 8.98
N SER A 181 21.77 12.64 9.28
CA SER A 181 21.30 11.53 8.45
C SER A 181 19.77 11.51 8.36
N LYS A 182 19.25 11.47 7.13
CA LYS A 182 17.80 11.39 6.84
C LYS A 182 17.17 10.05 7.25
N PHE A 183 17.99 9.01 7.29
CA PHE A 183 17.61 7.68 7.77
C PHE A 183 18.58 7.31 8.89
N GLN A 184 18.03 6.91 10.02
CA GLN A 184 18.79 6.45 11.17
C GLN A 184 18.23 5.11 11.62
N SER A 185 19.13 4.18 11.92
CA SER A 185 18.80 2.87 12.46
C SER A 185 19.71 2.60 13.65
N PHE A 186 19.11 2.15 14.74
CA PHE A 186 19.81 1.80 15.96
C PHE A 186 19.70 0.30 16.17
N VAL A 187 20.84 -0.36 16.36
CA VAL A 187 20.91 -1.82 16.57
C VAL A 187 21.34 -2.06 18.00
N SER A 188 20.59 -2.89 18.71
CA SER A 188 20.90 -3.26 20.10
C SER A 188 21.82 -4.48 20.16
N GLU A 189 22.55 -4.60 21.26
CA GLU A 189 23.31 -5.82 21.58
C GLU A 189 22.40 -7.04 21.65
N TYR A 190 21.17 -6.89 22.13
CA TYR A 190 20.15 -7.94 22.13
C TYR A 190 19.94 -8.59 20.75
N LEU A 191 19.81 -7.78 19.69
CA LEU A 191 19.63 -8.29 18.33
C LEU A 191 20.87 -9.07 17.89
N VAL A 192 22.06 -8.51 18.15
CA VAL A 192 23.33 -9.12 17.78
C VAL A 192 23.55 -10.46 18.52
N ASP A 193 23.28 -10.50 19.81
CA ASP A 193 23.39 -11.70 20.64
C ASP A 193 22.42 -12.80 20.17
N SER A 194 21.18 -12.44 19.86
CA SER A 194 20.21 -13.39 19.31
C SER A 194 20.64 -13.96 17.96
N LEU A 195 21.27 -13.13 17.11
CA LEU A 195 21.80 -13.58 15.82
C LEU A 195 22.90 -14.61 16.03
N PHE A 196 23.87 -14.34 16.92
CA PHE A 196 24.96 -15.29 17.20
C PHE A 196 24.45 -16.59 17.81
N ASP A 197 23.53 -16.53 18.77
CA ASP A 197 22.92 -17.71 19.37
C ASP A 197 22.18 -18.56 18.32
N ALA A 198 21.36 -17.93 17.47
CA ALA A 198 20.65 -18.62 16.40
C ALA A 198 21.60 -19.24 15.37
N VAL A 199 22.65 -18.52 14.95
CA VAL A 199 23.68 -19.03 14.03
C VAL A 199 24.38 -20.26 14.61
N LEU A 200 24.77 -20.23 15.89
CA LEU A 200 25.42 -21.36 16.55
C LEU A 200 24.51 -22.60 16.55
N LYS A 201 23.23 -22.41 16.88
CA LYS A 201 22.23 -23.49 16.89
C LYS A 201 21.99 -24.10 15.51
N VAL A 202 21.98 -23.30 14.44
CA VAL A 202 21.69 -23.78 13.08
C VAL A 202 22.91 -24.42 12.41
N TYR A 203 24.09 -23.83 12.57
CA TYR A 203 25.27 -24.16 11.75
C TYR A 203 26.39 -24.90 12.49
N THR A 204 26.41 -24.90 13.82
CA THR A 204 27.53 -25.47 14.59
C THR A 204 27.17 -26.75 15.33
N PHE A 205 25.92 -26.90 15.78
CA PHE A 205 25.48 -28.02 16.64
C PHE A 205 24.55 -29.03 15.94
N GLN A 206 24.78 -29.34 14.66
CA GLN A 206 24.07 -30.43 13.96
C GLN A 206 24.55 -31.83 14.39
#